data_AF-A0A351AGR5-F1
#
_entry.id   AF-A0A351AGR5-F1
#
_cell.length_a   1.000
_cell.length_b   1.000
_cell.length_c   1.000
_cell.angle_alpha   90.00
_cell.angle_beta   90.00
_cell.angle_gamma   90.00
#
_symmetry.space_group_name_H-M   'P 1'
#
loop_
_entity.id
_entity.type
_entity.pdbx_description
1 polymer ?
#
loop_
_entity_poly.entity_id
_entity_poly.type
_entity_poly.pdbx_seq_one_letter_code
_entity_poly.pdbx_strand_id
1 'polypeptide(L)'
;MSMRSQRKKGFTLVEIMIVVLIIGILLGIAVPNFITARQNSRAQTIVATLEKIDAAKEQCAMDEGLSVGDDCSTMGAYLRKWPATWPVTGAAANESTVGTPTTFRGRDAATWRTDKSGL
;
A
#
# COMPACT_ATOMS: atom_id res chain seq x y z
N MET A 1 35.02 -53.26 -17.24
CA MET A 1 34.67 -51.92 -16.75
C MET A 1 33.51 -52.07 -15.76
N SER A 2 33.78 -52.11 -14.46
CA SER A 2 32.76 -52.38 -13.45
C SER A 2 31.99 -51.09 -13.11
N MET A 3 30.73 -51.01 -13.53
CA MET A 3 29.84 -49.89 -13.18
C MET A 3 29.32 -50.08 -11.76
N ARG A 4 29.83 -49.28 -10.83
CA ARG A 4 29.24 -49.13 -9.49
C ARG A 4 27.86 -48.46 -9.62
N SER A 5 26.80 -49.24 -9.47
CA SER A 5 25.43 -48.74 -9.31
C SER A 5 25.35 -47.89 -8.03
N GLN A 6 25.24 -46.57 -8.19
CA GLN A 6 24.94 -45.64 -7.11
C GLN A 6 23.52 -45.91 -6.64
N ARG A 7 23.34 -46.47 -5.43
CA ARG A 7 22.01 -46.65 -4.83
C ARG A 7 21.34 -45.28 -4.70
N LYS A 8 20.32 -45.01 -5.52
CA LYS A 8 19.46 -43.84 -5.36
C LYS A 8 18.70 -43.98 -4.04
N LYS A 9 19.11 -43.24 -3.02
CA LYS A 9 18.33 -43.08 -1.78
C LYS A 9 17.10 -42.22 -2.12
N GLY A 10 15.90 -42.79 -1.99
CA GLY A 10 14.64 -42.05 -2.12
C GLY A 10 14.28 -41.33 -0.82
N PHE A 11 13.47 -40.28 -0.92
CA PHE A 11 12.86 -39.61 0.23
C PHE A 11 12.02 -40.61 1.03
N THR A 12 12.20 -40.65 2.35
CA THR A 12 11.35 -41.45 3.20
C THR A 12 10.00 -40.75 3.40
N LEU A 13 8.92 -41.52 3.57
CA LEU A 13 7.59 -40.97 3.87
C LEU A 13 7.62 -40.14 5.17
N VAL A 14 8.41 -40.62 6.14
CA VAL A 14 8.63 -39.96 7.43
C VAL A 14 9.32 -38.59 7.26
N GLU A 15 10.30 -38.45 6.36
CA GLU A 15 10.92 -37.16 6.06
C GLU A 15 9.89 -36.13 5.58
N ILE A 16 9.02 -36.52 4.65
CA ILE A 16 7.99 -35.61 4.13
C ILE A 16 6.98 -35.24 5.23
N MET A 17 6.61 -36.17 6.11
CA MET A 17 5.69 -35.88 7.22
C MET A 17 6.25 -34.81 8.17
N ILE A 18 7.52 -34.91 8.56
CA ILE A 18 8.15 -33.94 9.46
C ILE A 18 8.30 -32.59 8.76
N VAL A 19 8.65 -32.57 7.47
CA VAL A 19 8.80 -31.32 6.69
C VAL A 19 7.47 -30.58 6.57
N VAL A 20 6.38 -31.27 6.20
CA VAL A 20 5.05 -30.66 6.11
C VAL A 20 4.58 -30.18 7.48
N LEU A 21 4.87 -30.91 8.56
CA LEU A 21 4.57 -30.48 9.93
C LEU A 21 5.27 -29.16 10.28
N ILE A 22 6.57 -29.03 9.99
CA ILE A 22 7.32 -27.80 10.29
C ILE A 22 6.81 -26.64 9.43
N ILE A 23 6.58 -26.86 8.12
CA ILE A 23 6.04 -25.82 7.22
C ILE A 23 4.65 -25.38 7.68
N GLY A 24 3.81 -26.31 8.15
CA GLY A 24 2.48 -26.00 8.69
C GLY A 24 2.54 -25.05 9.88
N ILE A 25 3.46 -25.28 10.82
CA ILE A 25 3.68 -24.40 11.98
C ILE A 25 4.15 -23.02 11.53
N LEU A 26 5.12 -22.94 10.62
CA LEU A 26 5.63 -21.67 10.10
C LEU A 26 4.55 -20.87 9.36
N LEU A 27 3.75 -21.52 8.51
CA LEU A 27 2.66 -20.88 7.79
C LEU A 27 1.58 -20.33 8.72
N GLY A 28 1.28 -21.03 9.82
CA GLY A 28 0.30 -20.59 10.82
C GLY A 28 0.61 -19.20 11.39
N ILE A 29 1.90 -18.89 11.57
CA ILE A 29 2.35 -17.58 12.07
C ILE A 29 2.59 -16.59 10.91
N ALA A 30 3.17 -17.06 9.81
CA ALA A 30 3.60 -16.20 8.72
C ALA A 30 2.43 -15.58 7.93
N VAL A 31 1.36 -16.34 7.67
CA VAL A 31 0.22 -15.88 6.86
C VAL A 31 -0.51 -14.68 7.47
N PRO A 32 -0.97 -14.69 8.74
CA PRO A 32 -1.68 -13.54 9.31
C PRO A 32 -0.76 -12.31 9.37
N ASN A 33 0.51 -12.49 9.76
CA ASN A 33 1.48 -11.40 9.79
C ASN A 33 1.72 -10.79 8.41
N PHE A 34 1.81 -11.62 7.37
CA PHE A 34 1.97 -11.17 5.99
C PHE A 34 0.77 -10.34 5.50
N ILE A 35 -0.46 -10.74 5.86
CA ILE A 35 -1.68 -9.98 5.51
C ILE A 35 -1.66 -8.60 6.18
N THR A 36 -1.38 -8.54 7.49
CA THR A 36 -1.29 -7.27 8.23
C THR A 36 -0.16 -6.38 7.69
N ALA A 37 1.01 -6.93 7.39
CA ALA A 37 2.12 -6.20 6.79
C ALA A 37 1.74 -5.62 5.42
N ARG A 38 1.01 -6.38 4.60
CA ARG A 38 0.52 -5.91 3.29
C ARG A 38 -0.49 -4.78 3.43
N GLN A 39 -1.45 -4.88 4.34
CA GLN A 39 -2.42 -3.82 4.62
C GLN A 39 -1.72 -2.56 5.13
N ASN A 40 -0.75 -2.69 6.04
CA ASN A 40 0.04 -1.57 6.53
C ASN A 40 0.79 -0.87 5.41
N SER A 41 1.45 -1.61 4.52
CA SER A 41 2.14 -1.03 3.36
C SER A 41 1.18 -0.26 2.45
N ARG A 42 -0.03 -0.78 2.20
CA ARG A 42 -1.04 -0.07 1.41
C ARG A 42 -1.49 1.24 2.08
N ALA A 43 -1.77 1.21 3.39
CA ALA A 43 -2.15 2.40 4.15
C ALA A 43 -1.07 3.49 4.09
N GLN A 44 0.20 3.10 4.26
CA GLN A 44 1.33 4.04 4.20
C GLN A 44 1.45 4.70 2.82
N THR A 45 1.25 3.94 1.74
CA THR A 45 1.26 4.53 0.39
C THR A 45 0.08 5.47 0.17
N ILE A 46 -1.12 5.19 0.72
CA ILE A 46 -2.26 6.10 0.66
C ILE A 46 -1.92 7.41 1.37
N VAL A 47 -1.45 7.35 2.62
CA VAL A 47 -1.06 8.52 3.41
C VAL A 47 -0.01 9.36 2.66
N ALA A 48 1.05 8.72 2.18
CA ALA A 48 2.12 9.41 1.43
C ALA A 48 1.65 9.99 0.09
N THR A 49 0.54 9.49 -0.48
CA THR A 49 -0.04 10.04 -1.70
C THR A 49 -0.93 11.24 -1.39
N LEU A 50 -1.78 11.15 -0.36
CA LEU A 50 -2.61 12.26 0.10
C LEU A 50 -1.74 13.48 0.47
N GLU A 51 -0.64 13.25 1.20
CA GLU A 51 0.29 14.33 1.56
C GLU A 51 0.95 14.99 0.35
N LYS A 52 1.24 14.22 -0.72
CA LYS A 52 1.78 14.80 -1.96
C LYS A 52 0.75 15.66 -2.68
N ILE A 53 -0.53 15.27 -2.63
CA ILE A 53 -1.61 16.03 -3.23
C ILE A 53 -1.85 17.31 -2.42
N ASP A 54 -1.91 17.20 -1.09
CA ASP A 54 -2.04 18.37 -0.21
C ASP A 54 -0.86 19.35 -0.39
N ALA A 55 0.37 18.86 -0.50
CA ALA A 55 1.54 19.70 -0.79
C ALA A 55 1.46 20.37 -2.17
N ALA A 56 1.00 19.65 -3.20
CA ALA A 56 0.82 20.23 -4.55
C ALA A 56 -0.25 21.32 -4.58
N LYS A 57 -1.32 21.14 -3.79
CA LYS A 57 -2.37 22.14 -3.59
C LYS A 57 -1.87 23.38 -2.87
N GLU A 58 -1.11 23.20 -1.79
CA GLU A 58 -0.49 24.32 -1.06
C GLU A 58 0.46 25.10 -1.97
N GLN A 59 1.28 24.40 -2.75
CA GLN A 59 2.19 25.05 -3.70
C GLN A 59 1.44 25.88 -4.74
N CYS A 60 0.34 25.34 -5.28
CA CYS A 60 -0.50 26.09 -6.19
C CYS A 60 -1.14 27.32 -5.54
N ALA A 61 -1.62 27.20 -4.31
CA ALA A 61 -2.20 28.32 -3.58
C ALA A 61 -1.19 29.45 -3.37
N MET A 62 0.08 29.11 -3.13
CA MET A 62 1.17 30.08 -2.99
C MET A 62 1.49 30.79 -4.31
N ASP A 63 1.49 30.06 -5.43
CA ASP A 63 1.81 30.62 -6.74
C ASP A 63 0.67 31.48 -7.32
N GLU A 64 -0.59 31.12 -7.05
CA GLU A 64 -1.78 31.85 -7.51
C GLU A 64 -2.33 32.87 -6.49
N GLY A 65 -1.78 32.91 -5.27
CA GLY A 65 -2.25 33.79 -4.20
C GLY A 65 -3.65 33.45 -3.69
N LEU A 66 -4.04 32.17 -3.74
CA LEU A 66 -5.36 31.68 -3.36
C LEU A 66 -5.52 31.61 -1.83
N SER A 67 -6.74 31.87 -1.37
CA SER A 67 -7.12 31.76 0.03
C SER A 67 -7.69 30.37 0.35
N VAL A 68 -7.85 30.08 1.64
CA VAL A 68 -8.54 28.86 2.09
C VAL A 68 -9.98 28.85 1.56
N GLY A 69 -10.36 27.74 0.94
CA GLY A 69 -11.67 27.56 0.31
C GLY A 69 -11.70 27.84 -1.19
N ASP A 70 -10.65 28.44 -1.76
CA ASP A 70 -10.53 28.60 -3.21
C ASP A 70 -10.10 27.29 -3.87
N ASP A 71 -10.51 27.09 -5.12
CA ASP A 71 -10.12 25.93 -5.92
C ASP A 71 -8.88 26.23 -6.77
N CYS A 72 -7.80 25.50 -6.51
CA CYS A 72 -6.65 25.46 -7.41
C CYS A 72 -6.93 24.50 -8.59
N SER A 73 -7.14 25.09 -9.78
CA SER A 73 -7.37 24.34 -11.02
C SER A 73 -6.07 23.86 -11.69
N THR A 74 -4.93 24.49 -11.40
CA THR A 74 -3.62 24.19 -12.01
C THR A 74 -2.79 23.19 -11.21
N MET A 75 -3.35 22.59 -10.13
CA MET A 75 -2.63 21.70 -9.21
C MET A 75 -1.88 20.57 -9.91
N GLY A 76 -2.44 20.08 -11.03
CA GLY A 76 -1.84 19.02 -11.84
C GLY A 76 -0.43 19.34 -12.37
N ALA A 77 -0.03 20.60 -12.43
CA ALA A 77 1.33 21.01 -12.80
C ALA A 77 2.37 20.73 -11.70
N TYR A 78 1.96 20.73 -10.43
CA TYR A 78 2.82 20.49 -9.27
C TYR A 78 2.95 19.00 -8.93
N LEU A 79 2.15 18.15 -9.56
CA LEU A 79 2.25 16.70 -9.47
C LEU A 79 2.99 16.13 -10.69
N ARG A 80 4.16 15.52 -10.45
CA ARG A 80 4.91 14.83 -11.51
C ARG A 80 4.09 13.73 -12.23
N LYS A 81 3.18 13.07 -11.51
CA LYS A 81 2.26 12.09 -12.07
C LYS A 81 1.03 11.98 -11.16
N TRP A 82 -0.14 12.15 -11.75
CA TRP A 82 -1.39 11.79 -11.08
C TRP A 82 -1.37 10.30 -10.75
N PRO A 83 -1.74 9.89 -9.52
CA PRO A 83 -1.83 8.49 -9.15
C PRO A 83 -2.96 7.81 -9.95
N ALA A 84 -2.66 7.41 -11.19
CA ALA A 84 -3.66 7.01 -12.18
C ALA A 84 -4.42 5.71 -11.84
N THR A 85 -3.98 4.93 -10.85
CA THR A 85 -4.58 3.61 -10.54
C THR A 85 -4.47 3.19 -9.06
N TRP A 86 -4.36 4.13 -8.11
CA TRP A 86 -4.14 3.80 -6.70
C TRP A 86 -5.38 4.02 -5.83
N PRO A 87 -5.85 2.99 -5.09
CA PRO A 87 -6.43 1.73 -5.55
C PRO A 87 -7.86 1.88 -6.14
N VAL A 88 -8.24 0.90 -6.98
CA VAL A 88 -9.55 0.71 -7.62
C VAL A 88 -10.76 0.91 -6.68
N THR A 89 -11.70 1.71 -7.17
CA THR A 89 -12.96 2.20 -6.59
C THR A 89 -12.82 3.12 -5.36
N GLY A 90 -13.00 4.41 -5.63
CA GLY A 90 -12.94 5.54 -4.70
C GLY A 90 -12.25 6.72 -5.39
N ALA A 91 -13.00 7.75 -5.76
CA ALA A 91 -12.39 9.00 -6.23
C ALA A 91 -11.75 9.71 -5.03
N ALA A 92 -10.57 10.27 -5.20
CA ALA A 92 -10.09 11.25 -4.24
C ALA A 92 -10.95 12.52 -4.39
N ALA A 93 -11.27 13.14 -3.25
CA ALA A 93 -12.17 14.28 -3.16
C ALA A 93 -11.45 15.44 -2.48
N ASN A 94 -11.91 16.65 -2.80
CA ASN A 94 -11.34 17.92 -2.32
C ASN A 94 -9.85 18.08 -2.73
N GLU A 95 -9.52 17.57 -3.92
CA GLU A 95 -8.17 17.62 -4.46
C GLU A 95 -7.75 19.06 -4.79
N SER A 96 -8.70 19.90 -5.23
CA SER A 96 -8.42 21.29 -5.66
C SER A 96 -8.66 22.34 -4.57
N THR A 97 -9.50 22.07 -3.58
CA THR A 97 -9.97 23.10 -2.63
C THR A 97 -8.97 23.34 -1.50
N VAL A 98 -8.33 24.52 -1.51
CA VAL A 98 -7.26 24.92 -0.59
C VAL A 98 -7.73 24.87 0.87
N GLY A 99 -6.90 24.32 1.75
CA GLY A 99 -7.18 24.23 3.20
C GLY A 99 -8.19 23.17 3.62
N THR A 100 -8.73 22.38 2.68
CA THR A 100 -9.47 21.15 3.01
C THR A 100 -8.56 19.93 2.84
N PRO A 101 -8.52 18.96 3.77
CA PRO A 101 -7.66 17.79 3.63
C PRO A 101 -8.12 16.93 2.46
N THR A 102 -7.18 16.45 1.64
CA THR A 102 -7.49 15.46 0.61
C THR A 102 -7.95 14.17 1.26
N THR A 103 -9.00 13.57 0.70
CA THR A 103 -9.55 12.32 1.23
C THR A 103 -9.52 11.21 0.19
N PHE A 104 -9.28 10.00 0.65
CA PHE A 104 -9.43 8.77 -0.12
C PHE A 104 -10.49 7.90 0.54
N ARG A 105 -11.53 7.53 -0.22
CA ARG A 105 -12.75 6.86 0.30
C ARG A 105 -13.39 7.61 1.48
N GLY A 106 -13.41 8.94 1.41
CA GLY A 106 -13.98 9.80 2.45
C GLY A 106 -13.15 9.89 3.73
N ARG A 107 -11.90 9.41 3.73
CA ARG A 107 -10.99 9.48 4.88
C ARG A 107 -9.69 10.21 4.52
N ASP A 108 -9.26 11.08 5.42
CA ASP A 108 -8.02 11.85 5.30
C ASP A 108 -6.78 11.04 5.72
N ALA A 109 -5.59 11.62 5.53
CA ALA A 109 -4.32 11.00 5.90
C ALA A 109 -4.23 10.68 7.41
N ALA A 110 -4.83 11.51 8.27
CA ALA A 110 -4.83 11.29 9.71
C ALA A 110 -5.67 10.07 10.11
N THR A 111 -6.83 9.90 9.49
CA THR A 111 -7.72 8.76 9.71
C THR A 111 -7.08 7.47 9.23
N TRP A 112 -6.40 7.47 8.07
CA TRP A 112 -5.69 6.29 7.57
C TRP A 112 -4.47 5.87 8.43
N ARG A 113 -3.94 6.76 9.26
CA ARG A 113 -2.88 6.43 10.24
C ARG A 113 -3.43 5.68 11.45
N THR A 114 -4.62 6.02 11.91
CA THR A 114 -5.24 5.47 13.12
C THR A 114 -6.17 4.30 12.82
N ASP A 115 -6.89 4.35 11.70
CA ASP A 115 -7.82 3.34 11.24
C ASP A 115 -7.49 2.88 9.82
N LYS A 116 -7.06 1.62 9.71
CA LYS A 116 -6.70 0.96 8.44
C LYS A 116 -7.81 0.04 7.93
N SER A 117 -8.97 0.03 8.59
CA SER A 117 -10.12 -0.77 8.19
C SER A 117 -10.61 -0.32 6.81
N GLY A 118 -10.82 -1.25 5.86
CA GLY A 118 -11.29 -0.91 4.50
C GLY A 118 -10.22 -0.94 3.39
N LEU A 119 -9.09 -1.60 3.64
CA LEU A 119 -8.03 -1.95 2.68
C LEU A 119 -8.05 -3.41 2.22
#